data_AF-X5WU60-F1
#
_entry.id   AF-X5WU60-F1
#
_cell.length_a   1.000
_cell.length_b   1.000
_cell.length_c   1.000
_cell.angle_alpha   90.00
_cell.angle_beta   90.00
_cell.angle_gamma   90.00
#
_symmetry.space_group_name_H-M   'P 1'
#
loop_
_entity.id
_entity.type
_entity.pdbx_description
1 polymer ?
#
loop_
_entity_poly.entity_id
_entity_poly.type
_entity_poly.pdbx_seq_one_letter_code
_entity_poly.pdbx_strand_id
1 'polypeptide(L)'
;MTDDTLLPLSFPAVGREKITAAFDGGRITSDGGLMLLAAAERRLQLADRLAGAIHDPRDPQRVRHAMADILRARIFAIACG
;
A
#
# COMPACT_ATOMS: atom_id res chain seq x y z
N MET A 1 -14.88 0.48 -19.15
CA MET A 1 -14.08 1.64 -18.72
C MET A 1 -13.07 1.89 -19.81
N THR A 2 -13.23 3.02 -20.48
CA THR A 2 -12.54 3.42 -21.69
C THR A 2 -11.04 3.62 -21.46
N ASP A 3 -10.31 3.17 -22.47
CA ASP A 3 -8.89 3.28 -22.73
C ASP A 3 -8.43 4.75 -22.71
N ASP A 4 -7.71 5.14 -21.65
CA ASP A 4 -7.05 6.45 -21.49
C ASP A 4 -5.52 6.30 -21.51
N THR A 5 -5.00 5.37 -22.33
CA THR A 5 -3.56 5.19 -22.50
C THR A 5 -3.06 6.15 -23.58
N LEU A 6 -2.91 7.43 -23.24
CA LEU A 6 -2.32 8.40 -24.17
C LEU A 6 -0.86 8.02 -24.46
N LEU A 7 -0.63 7.71 -25.73
CA LEU A 7 0.64 7.39 -26.39
C LEU A 7 1.80 8.33 -26.00
N PRO A 8 3.05 7.89 -26.23
CA PRO A 8 4.25 8.60 -25.79
C PRO A 8 4.29 10.07 -26.22
N LEU A 9 4.51 10.94 -25.24
CA LEU A 9 4.68 12.37 -25.48
C LEU A 9 6.07 12.60 -26.10
N SER A 10 6.10 13.26 -27.26
CA SER A 10 7.36 13.63 -27.91
C SER A 10 7.78 15.03 -27.44
N PHE A 11 9.01 15.15 -26.95
CA PHE A 11 9.61 16.44 -26.58
C PHE A 11 10.47 16.98 -27.73
N PRO A 12 10.73 18.30 -27.78
CA PRO A 12 11.73 18.85 -28.68
C PRO A 12 13.07 18.12 -28.52
N ALA A 13 13.75 17.87 -29.64
CA ALA A 13 15.04 17.20 -29.62
C ALA A 13 16.07 18.02 -28.84
N VAL A 14 16.90 17.35 -28.03
CA VAL A 14 18.06 17.95 -27.37
C VAL A 14 19.29 17.53 -28.17
N GLY A 15 19.89 18.47 -28.90
CA GLY A 15 20.95 18.15 -29.86
C GLY A 15 20.43 17.32 -31.03
N ARG A 16 21.02 16.14 -31.29
CA ARG A 16 20.61 15.21 -32.36
C ARG A 16 19.74 14.06 -31.87
N GLU A 17 19.37 14.04 -30.59
CA GLU A 17 18.62 12.94 -29.98
C GLU A 17 17.13 13.25 -29.84
N LYS A 18 16.29 12.29 -30.22
CA LYS A 18 14.84 12.36 -30.08
C LYS A 18 14.45 11.90 -28.67
N ILE A 19 13.84 12.79 -27.89
CA ILE A 19 13.36 12.48 -26.55
C ILE A 19 11.88 12.11 -26.61
N THR A 20 11.54 10.98 -25.98
CA THR A 20 10.18 10.45 -25.90
C THR A 20 9.93 10.01 -24.46
N ALA A 21 8.84 10.45 -23.83
CA ALA A 21 8.41 9.88 -22.55
C ALA A 21 7.24 8.92 -22.77
N ALA A 22 7.36 7.74 -22.17
CA ALA A 22 6.23 6.84 -21.97
C ALA A 22 5.68 7.08 -20.57
N PHE A 23 4.39 7.41 -20.48
CA PHE A 23 3.62 7.46 -19.23
C PHE A 23 2.75 6.20 -19.09
N ASP A 24 3.24 5.08 -19.61
CA ASP A 24 2.57 3.77 -19.53
C ASP A 24 2.71 3.14 -18.14
N GLY A 25 3.59 3.68 -17.30
CA GLY A 25 3.79 3.24 -15.93
C GLY A 25 4.30 1.80 -15.81
N GLY A 26 4.72 1.13 -16.88
CA GLY A 26 5.09 -0.29 -16.86
C GLY A 26 4.19 -1.18 -15.98
N ARG A 27 4.77 -2.14 -15.23
CA ARG A 27 4.08 -2.84 -14.12
C ARG A 27 4.33 -2.10 -12.80
N ILE A 28 3.76 -0.92 -12.65
CA ILE A 28 3.72 -0.24 -11.35
C ILE A 28 2.50 -0.75 -10.57
N THR A 29 2.74 -1.31 -9.39
CA THR A 29 1.69 -1.56 -8.41
C THR A 29 1.69 -0.42 -7.39
N SER A 30 0.58 0.30 -7.31
CA SER A 30 0.34 1.32 -6.27
C SER A 30 0.51 0.73 -4.87
N ASP A 31 0.14 -0.54 -4.69
CA ASP A 31 0.16 -1.26 -3.42
C ASP A 31 1.43 -2.11 -3.23
N GLY A 32 2.45 -1.95 -4.06
CA GLY A 32 3.69 -2.73 -3.94
C GLY A 32 4.37 -2.58 -2.58
N GLY A 33 4.27 -1.39 -1.98
CA GLY A 33 4.74 -1.13 -0.61
C GLY A 33 3.98 -1.94 0.44
N LEU A 34 2.69 -2.21 0.21
CA LEU A 34 1.86 -2.99 1.13
C LEU A 34 2.30 -4.44 1.21
N MET A 35 2.82 -5.03 0.11
CA MET A 35 3.37 -6.39 0.14
C MET A 35 4.58 -6.49 1.07
N LEU A 36 5.50 -5.52 1.03
CA LEU A 36 6.66 -5.46 1.91
C LEU A 36 6.23 -5.22 3.35
N LEU A 37 5.29 -4.29 3.58
CA LEU A 37 4.74 -4.02 4.90
C LEU A 37 4.05 -5.26 5.49
N ALA A 38 3.28 -6.00 4.68
CA ALA A 38 2.63 -7.23 5.10
C ALA A 38 3.65 -8.33 5.44
N ALA A 39 4.76 -8.42 4.70
CA ALA A 39 5.85 -9.33 5.03
C ALA A 39 6.54 -8.94 6.34
N ALA A 40 6.79 -7.65 6.56
CA ALA A 40 7.35 -7.12 7.79
C ALA A 40 6.42 -7.36 8.98
N GLU A 41 5.13 -7.08 8.85
CA GLU A 41 4.11 -7.34 9.86
C GLU A 41 4.06 -8.82 10.24
N ARG A 42 4.09 -9.75 9.27
CA ARG A 42 4.15 -11.19 9.58
C ARG A 42 5.42 -11.60 10.33
N ARG A 43 6.55 -10.94 10.09
CA ARG A 43 7.81 -11.27 10.77
C ARG A 43 7.90 -10.65 12.17
N LEU A 44 7.41 -9.43 12.32
CA LEU A 44 7.53 -8.65 13.55
C LEU A 44 6.33 -8.83 14.49
N GLN A 45 5.16 -9.21 13.96
CA GLN A 45 3.89 -9.31 14.67
C GLN A 45 3.58 -7.98 15.40
N LEU A 46 3.70 -6.85 14.70
CA LEU A 46 3.62 -5.54 15.32
C LEU A 46 2.20 -5.28 15.85
N ALA A 47 1.17 -5.65 15.10
CA ALA A 47 -0.21 -5.46 15.54
C ALA A 47 -0.52 -6.26 16.83
N ASP A 48 -0.02 -7.49 16.94
CA ASP A 48 -0.20 -8.32 18.13
C ASP A 48 0.55 -7.76 19.35
N ARG A 49 1.78 -7.27 19.16
CA ARG A 49 2.54 -6.60 20.22
C ARG A 49 1.86 -5.33 20.71
N LEU A 50 1.33 -4.52 19.79
CA LEU A 50 0.58 -3.31 20.14
C LEU A 50 -0.72 -3.65 20.85
N ALA A 51 -1.47 -4.66 20.37
CA ALA A 51 -2.68 -5.12 21.02
C ALA A 51 -2.41 -5.60 22.46
N GLY A 52 -1.31 -6.32 22.69
CA GLY A 52 -0.90 -6.76 24.03
C GLY A 52 -0.54 -5.63 24.99
N ALA A 53 -0.19 -4.44 24.47
CA ALA A 53 0.11 -3.26 25.27
C ALA A 53 -1.14 -2.40 25.57
N ILE A 54 -2.28 -2.69 24.93
CA ILE A 54 -3.52 -1.92 25.09
C ILE A 54 -4.47 -2.69 26.01
N HIS A 55 -4.92 -2.04 27.09
CA HIS A 55 -6.03 -2.57 27.86
C HIS A 55 -7.31 -2.51 27.02
N ASP A 56 -7.90 -3.67 26.73
CA ASP A 56 -9.14 -3.80 25.98
C ASP A 56 -10.31 -4.04 26.94
N PRO A 57 -11.14 -3.02 27.24
CA PRO A 57 -12.25 -3.15 28.19
C PRO A 57 -13.51 -3.81 27.58
N ARG A 58 -13.44 -4.24 26.31
CA ARG A 58 -14.59 -4.84 25.62
C ARG A 58 -14.88 -6.24 26.18
N ASP A 59 -16.17 -6.57 26.28
CA ASP A 59 -16.61 -7.92 26.65
C ASP A 59 -16.14 -8.95 25.59
N PRO A 60 -15.28 -9.93 25.95
CA PRO A 60 -14.76 -10.91 25.01
C PRO A 60 -15.83 -11.70 24.27
N GLN A 61 -17.01 -11.93 24.87
CA GLN A 61 -18.11 -12.67 24.23
C GLN A 61 -18.78 -11.87 23.09
N ARG A 62 -18.52 -10.56 23.03
CA ARG A 62 -19.08 -9.63 22.04
C ARG A 62 -18.04 -9.12 21.04
N VAL A 63 -16.78 -9.55 21.18
CA VAL A 63 -15.70 -9.16 20.28
C VAL A 63 -15.74 -10.03 19.02
N ARG A 64 -16.09 -9.41 17.88
CA ARG A 64 -16.03 -10.04 16.55
C ARG A 64 -14.64 -9.97 15.91
N HIS A 65 -13.92 -8.88 16.15
CA HIS A 65 -12.61 -8.62 15.57
C HIS A 65 -11.62 -8.34 16.71
N ALA A 66 -10.54 -9.12 16.77
CA ALA A 66 -9.52 -8.93 17.79
C ALA A 66 -8.89 -7.54 17.66
N MET A 67 -8.39 -6.99 18.78
CA MET A 67 -7.71 -5.68 18.76
C MET A 67 -6.56 -5.67 17.74
N ALA A 68 -5.80 -6.76 17.66
CA ALA A 68 -4.72 -6.91 16.68
C ALA A 68 -5.21 -6.81 15.23
N ASP A 69 -6.36 -7.40 14.90
CA ASP A 69 -6.90 -7.35 13.53
C ASP A 69 -7.34 -5.94 13.15
N ILE A 70 -7.96 -5.23 14.09
CA ILE A 70 -8.37 -3.82 13.91
C ILE A 70 -7.14 -2.95 13.69
N LEU A 71 -6.10 -3.12 14.51
CA LEU A 71 -4.85 -2.37 14.38
C LEU A 71 -4.16 -2.67 13.05
N ARG A 72 -4.06 -3.94 12.66
CA ARG A 72 -3.43 -4.37 11.41
C ARG A 72 -4.14 -3.77 10.20
N ALA A 73 -5.47 -3.86 10.17
CA ALA A 73 -6.28 -3.25 9.12
C ALA A 73 -6.06 -1.73 9.06
N ARG A 74 -5.99 -1.05 10.21
CA ARG A 74 -5.78 0.40 10.26
C ARG A 74 -4.38 0.81 9.80
N ILE A 75 -3.33 0.09 10.21
CA ILE A 75 -1.95 0.33 9.79
C ILE A 75 -1.84 0.20 8.27
N PHE A 76 -2.41 -0.85 7.70
CA PHE A 76 -2.36 -1.09 6.25
C PHE A 76 -3.13 -0.02 5.48
N ALA A 77 -4.31 0.37 5.96
CA ALA A 77 -5.08 1.45 5.35
C ALA A 77 -4.31 2.79 5.35
N ILE A 78 -3.62 3.13 6.44
CA ILE A 78 -2.78 4.34 6.49
C ILE A 78 -1.61 4.24 5.51
N ALA A 79 -0.98 3.07 5.39
CA ALA A 79 0.15 2.86 4.48
C ALA A 79 -0.22 2.92 3.00
N CYS A 80 -1.49 2.69 2.66
CA CYS A 80 -2.01 2.80 1.29
C CYS A 80 -2.23 4.25 0.81
N GLY A 81 -2.12 5.25 1.69
CA GLY A 81 -2.40 6.65 1.37
C GLY A 81 -3.86 7.03 1.62
#